data_AF-A0A2V9D6X9-F1
#
_entry.id   AF-A0A2V9D6X9-F1
#
_cell.length_a   1.000
_cell.length_b   1.000
_cell.length_c   1.000
_cell.angle_alpha   90.00
_cell.angle_beta   90.00
_cell.angle_gamma   90.00
#
_symmetry.space_group_name_H-M   'P 1'
#
loop_
_entity.id
_entity.type
_entity.pdbx_description
1 polymer ?
#
loop_
_entity_poly.entity_id
_entity_poly.type
_entity_poly.pdbx_seq_one_letter_code
_entity_poly.pdbx_strand_id
1 'polypeptide(L)'
;MQASDRRTAPRFRISIPLHFQVAKSSEPECTAETLDVSSRGVCMETDAPPRIGTILEVRLRLPEMIMGWRVPEWRITGHVVHVGAGSEPGKYGVGVEFHYYEAMAPQRGRLLAEGEAPACA
;
A
#
# COMPACT_ATOMS: atom_id res chain seq x y z
N MET A 1 -2.34 -11.82 31.86
CA MET A 1 -2.39 -12.82 30.77
C MET A 1 -1.66 -12.22 29.59
N GLN A 2 -0.49 -12.72 29.21
CA GLN A 2 0.16 -12.27 27.97
C GLN A 2 -0.75 -12.69 26.82
N ALA A 3 -1.22 -11.72 26.03
CA ALA A 3 -1.91 -12.03 24.78
C ALA A 3 -0.94 -12.84 23.92
N SER A 4 -1.17 -14.14 23.78
CA SER A 4 -0.41 -14.98 22.87
C SER A 4 -0.36 -14.30 21.51
N ASP A 5 0.84 -14.12 20.97
CA ASP A 5 1.00 -13.51 19.66
C ASP A 5 0.23 -14.37 18.64
N ARG A 6 -0.90 -13.86 18.16
CA ARG A 6 -1.76 -14.57 17.18
C ARG A 6 -1.23 -14.41 15.76
N ARG A 7 -0.14 -13.65 15.58
CA ARG A 7 0.45 -13.41 14.27
C ARG A 7 1.11 -14.68 13.77
N THR A 8 0.91 -14.93 12.49
CA THR A 8 1.30 -16.16 11.80
C THR A 8 2.36 -15.91 10.73
N ALA A 9 2.75 -14.65 10.52
CA ALA A 9 3.77 -14.22 9.59
C ALA A 9 4.65 -13.13 10.23
N PRO A 10 5.98 -13.15 9.99
CA PRO A 10 6.87 -12.12 10.49
C PRO A 10 6.51 -10.75 9.87
N ARG A 11 6.62 -9.70 10.68
CA ARG A 11 6.42 -8.31 10.26
C ARG A 11 7.74 -7.57 10.23
N PHE A 12 7.96 -6.84 9.14
CA PHE A 12 9.12 -5.99 8.93
C PHE A 12 8.69 -4.54 9.12
N ARG A 13 9.32 -3.84 10.05
CA ARG A 13 9.13 -2.40 10.26
C ARG A 13 10.01 -1.64 9.29
N ILE A 14 9.49 -1.41 8.11
CA ILE A 14 10.15 -0.68 7.03
C ILE A 14 9.15 0.30 6.45
N SER A 15 9.61 1.52 6.17
CA SER A 15 8.81 2.52 5.47
C SER A 15 8.92 2.26 3.98
N ILE A 16 7.82 1.84 3.38
CA ILE A 16 7.66 1.66 1.95
C ILE A 16 6.52 2.58 1.50
N PRO A 17 6.78 3.46 0.53
CA PRO A 17 5.73 4.23 -0.12
C PRO A 17 4.75 3.29 -0.82
N LEU A 18 3.47 3.51 -0.58
CA LEU A 18 2.41 2.79 -1.26
C LEU A 18 1.30 3.73 -1.70
N HIS A 19 0.52 3.22 -2.64
CA HIS A 19 -0.73 3.82 -3.04
C HIS A 19 -1.87 2.87 -2.71
N PHE A 20 -3.05 3.40 -2.37
CA PHE A 20 -4.23 2.57 -2.16
C PHE A 20 -5.49 3.27 -2.64
N GLN A 21 -6.47 2.47 -3.05
CA GLN A 21 -7.80 2.95 -3.43
C GLN A 21 -8.86 1.94 -3.00
N VAL A 22 -10.10 2.40 -2.83
CA VAL A 22 -11.23 1.50 -2.61
C VAL A 22 -11.48 0.70 -3.88
N ALA A 23 -11.52 -0.63 -3.76
CA ALA A 23 -11.69 -1.50 -4.91
C ALA A 23 -13.02 -1.23 -5.62
N LYS A 24 -12.97 -1.10 -6.95
CA LYS A 24 -14.13 -0.80 -7.81
C LYS A 24 -14.85 0.52 -7.47
N SER A 25 -14.16 1.45 -6.81
CA SER A 25 -14.63 2.81 -6.56
C SER A 25 -14.11 3.78 -7.63
N SER A 26 -14.81 4.89 -7.83
CA SER A 26 -14.32 6.05 -8.59
C SER A 26 -13.61 7.07 -7.70
N GLU A 27 -13.44 6.77 -6.42
CA GLU A 27 -12.69 7.60 -5.48
C GLU A 27 -11.22 7.69 -5.90
N PRO A 28 -10.56 8.84 -5.65
CA PRO A 28 -9.17 9.02 -6.00
C PRO A 28 -8.27 8.07 -5.23
N GLU A 29 -7.16 7.71 -5.85
CA GLU A 29 -6.09 6.99 -5.18
C GLU A 29 -5.45 7.88 -4.09
N CYS A 30 -5.16 7.26 -2.96
CA CYS A 30 -4.46 7.85 -1.83
C CYS A 30 -3.01 7.36 -1.77
N THR A 31 -2.13 8.19 -1.22
CA THR A 31 -0.75 7.83 -0.90
C THR A 31 -0.61 7.58 0.60
N ALA A 32 0.25 6.63 0.97
CA ALA A 32 0.61 6.37 2.36
C ALA A 32 1.99 5.73 2.47
N GLU A 33 2.50 5.68 3.70
CA GLU A 33 3.70 4.92 4.05
C GLU A 33 3.32 3.73 4.93
N THR A 34 4.07 2.65 4.79
CA THR A 34 3.93 1.48 5.66
C THR A 34 4.58 1.72 7.02
N LEU A 35 3.88 1.33 8.09
CA LEU A 35 4.42 1.22 9.44
C LEU A 35 5.06 -0.16 9.65
N ASP A 36 4.40 -1.19 9.13
CA ASP A 36 4.95 -2.53 9.02
C ASP A 36 4.32 -3.30 7.85
N VAL A 37 5.02 -4.32 7.36
CA VAL A 37 4.55 -5.20 6.29
C VAL A 37 4.89 -6.65 6.58
N SER A 38 4.03 -7.56 6.12
CA SER A 38 4.23 -9.01 6.17
C SER A 38 3.71 -9.66 4.90
N SER A 39 3.92 -10.96 4.76
CA SER A 39 3.32 -11.77 3.69
C SER A 39 1.80 -11.97 3.81
N ARG A 40 1.13 -11.43 4.84
CA ARG A 40 -0.33 -11.56 5.04
C ARG A 40 -1.06 -10.24 5.21
N GLY A 41 -0.35 -9.13 5.33
CA GLY A 41 -0.96 -7.83 5.52
C GLY A 41 0.05 -6.73 5.69
N VAL A 42 -0.47 -5.51 5.73
CA VAL A 42 0.28 -4.27 5.90
C VAL A 42 -0.41 -3.38 6.92
N CYS A 43 0.38 -2.65 7.69
CA CYS A 43 -0.08 -1.53 8.47
C CYS A 43 0.42 -0.26 7.79
N MET A 44 -0.46 0.70 7.50
CA MET A 44 -0.13 1.96 6.86
C MET A 44 -0.68 3.13 7.66
N GLU A 45 -0.15 4.32 7.43
CA GLU A 45 -0.64 5.55 8.06
C GLU A 45 -1.25 6.51 7.04
N THR A 46 -2.45 7.02 7.33
CA THR A 46 -3.18 7.95 6.46
C THR A 46 -3.98 8.97 7.28
N ASP A 47 -4.26 10.13 6.70
CA ASP A 47 -5.19 11.15 7.22
C ASP A 47 -6.65 10.90 6.81
N ALA A 48 -6.89 10.00 5.86
CA ALA A 48 -8.23 9.64 5.36
C ALA A 48 -8.49 8.13 5.50
N PRO A 49 -8.81 7.62 6.71
CA PRO A 49 -8.92 6.19 6.96
C PRO A 49 -10.16 5.58 6.29
N PRO A 50 -10.02 4.51 5.51
CA PRO A 50 -11.16 3.72 5.05
C PRO A 50 -11.82 2.98 6.23
N ARG A 51 -13.09 2.59 6.06
CA ARG A 51 -13.83 1.84 7.09
C ARG A 51 -13.32 0.40 7.22
N ILE A 52 -13.45 -0.17 8.41
CA ILE A 52 -13.21 -1.61 8.64
C ILE A 52 -14.13 -2.43 7.72
N GLY A 53 -13.58 -3.47 7.10
CA GLY A 53 -14.24 -4.33 6.12
C GLY A 53 -14.15 -3.84 4.67
N THR A 54 -13.75 -2.58 4.43
CA THR A 54 -13.60 -2.05 3.06
C THR A 54 -12.52 -2.83 2.30
N ILE A 55 -12.84 -3.21 1.06
CA ILE A 55 -11.87 -3.84 0.15
C ILE A 55 -11.02 -2.75 -0.49
N LEU A 56 -9.71 -2.88 -0.34
CA LEU A 56 -8.72 -1.98 -0.91
C LEU A 56 -7.91 -2.69 -1.99
N GLU A 57 -7.52 -1.93 -2.99
CA GLU A 57 -6.41 -2.26 -3.88
C GLU A 57 -5.20 -1.44 -3.44
N VAL A 58 -4.16 -2.13 -3.00
CA VAL A 58 -2.90 -1.55 -2.53
C VAL A 58 -1.83 -1.79 -3.59
N ARG A 59 -1.12 -0.74 -3.97
CA ARG A 59 0.00 -0.78 -4.90
C ARG A 59 1.27 -0.38 -4.19
N LEU A 60 2.26 -1.26 -4.18
CA LEU A 60 3.56 -0.97 -3.57
C LEU A 60 4.69 -1.65 -4.32
N ARG A 61 5.88 -1.04 -4.25
CA ARG A 61 7.11 -1.65 -4.75
C ARG A 61 7.89 -2.15 -3.55
N LEU A 62 8.07 -3.46 -3.45
CA LEU A 62 8.94 -4.02 -2.42
C LEU A 62 10.39 -3.58 -2.72
N PRO A 63 11.12 -3.06 -1.71
CA PRO A 63 12.52 -2.70 -1.90
C PRO A 63 13.35 -3.87 -2.41
N GLU A 64 14.30 -3.59 -3.30
CA GLU A 64 15.24 -4.59 -3.84
C GLU A 64 16.00 -5.32 -2.72
N MET A 65 16.22 -4.67 -1.58
CA MET A 65 16.83 -5.24 -0.38
C MET A 65 16.13 -6.50 0.15
N ILE A 66 14.85 -6.70 -0.17
CA ILE A 66 14.06 -7.87 0.27
C ILE A 66 14.10 -9.00 -0.77
N MET A 67 14.17 -8.65 -2.07
CA MET A 67 13.94 -9.60 -3.17
C MET A 67 15.21 -9.94 -3.97
N GLY A 68 16.26 -9.10 -3.93
CA GLY A 68 17.55 -9.34 -4.59
C GLY A 68 17.59 -9.06 -6.10
N TRP A 69 16.51 -8.57 -6.70
CA TRP A 69 16.41 -8.19 -8.13
C TRP A 69 15.41 -7.04 -8.31
N ARG A 70 15.38 -6.38 -9.49
CA ARG A 70 14.42 -5.29 -9.81
C ARG A 70 12.98 -5.78 -9.66
N VAL A 71 12.35 -5.45 -8.54
CA VAL A 71 11.06 -6.00 -8.16
C VAL A 71 9.92 -5.38 -8.99
N PRO A 72 8.97 -6.16 -9.51
CA PRO A 72 7.74 -5.63 -10.08
C PRO A 72 6.97 -4.84 -9.04
N GLU A 73 6.20 -3.86 -9.49
CA GLU A 73 5.16 -3.26 -8.66
C GLU A 73 4.11 -4.34 -8.35
N TRP A 74 3.72 -4.45 -7.08
CA TRP A 74 2.70 -5.39 -6.67
C TRP A 74 1.36 -4.68 -6.57
N ARG A 75 0.33 -5.24 -7.18
CA ARG A 75 -1.06 -4.92 -6.88
C ARG A 75 -1.60 -5.99 -5.95
N ILE A 76 -2.10 -5.56 -4.80
CA ILE A 76 -2.55 -6.44 -3.74
C ILE A 76 -3.98 -6.06 -3.38
N THR A 77 -4.89 -7.01 -3.45
CA THR A 77 -6.26 -6.81 -2.98
C THR A 77 -6.37 -7.33 -1.55
N GLY A 78 -6.93 -6.52 -0.66
CA GLY A 78 -7.10 -6.88 0.75
C GLY A 78 -8.29 -6.16 1.36
N HIS A 79 -8.55 -6.40 2.64
CA HIS A 79 -9.61 -5.72 3.36
C HIS A 79 -9.09 -5.09 4.65
N VAL A 80 -9.72 -3.99 5.07
CA VAL A 80 -9.36 -3.31 6.32
C VAL A 80 -9.82 -4.14 7.51
N VAL A 81 -8.90 -4.52 8.39
CA VAL A 81 -9.17 -5.28 9.62
C VAL A 81 -9.04 -4.43 10.88
N HIS A 82 -8.36 -3.29 10.79
CA HIS A 82 -8.07 -2.43 11.93
C HIS A 82 -7.95 -0.98 11.50
N VAL A 83 -8.53 -0.07 12.29
CA VAL A 83 -8.28 1.37 12.23
C VAL A 83 -8.04 1.84 13.66
N GLY A 84 -6.91 2.51 13.88
CA GLY A 84 -6.47 2.98 15.19
C GLY A 84 -5.86 4.38 15.11
N ALA A 85 -5.45 4.90 16.27
CA ALA A 85 -4.70 6.14 16.33
C ALA A 85 -3.35 5.98 15.60
N GLY A 86 -3.00 6.96 14.77
CA GLY A 86 -1.69 7.06 14.15
C GLY A 86 -0.65 7.69 15.08
N SER A 87 0.49 8.03 14.50
CA SER A 87 1.64 8.59 15.19
C SER A 87 1.43 10.05 15.62
N GLU A 88 0.57 10.78 14.90
CA GLU A 88 0.26 12.19 15.14
C GLU A 88 -1.26 12.44 15.17
N PRO A 89 -1.73 13.52 15.83
CA PRO A 89 -3.14 13.91 15.78
C PRO A 89 -3.63 14.09 14.34
N GLY A 90 -4.73 13.43 14.00
CA GLY A 90 -5.29 13.45 12.64
C GLY A 90 -4.71 12.40 11.68
N LYS A 91 -3.69 11.64 12.10
CA LYS A 91 -3.23 10.44 11.41
C LYS A 91 -3.87 9.20 12.02
N TYR A 92 -4.10 8.20 11.17
CA TYR A 92 -4.72 6.94 11.52
C TYR A 92 -3.86 5.78 11.04
N GLY A 93 -3.61 4.83 11.94
CA GLY A 93 -3.02 3.54 11.59
C GLY A 93 -4.09 2.62 11.02
N VAL A 94 -3.89 2.14 9.80
CA VAL A 94 -4.84 1.27 9.09
C VAL A 94 -4.17 -0.08 8.81
N GLY A 95 -4.74 -1.14 9.36
CA GLY A 95 -4.33 -2.52 9.10
C GLY A 95 -5.15 -3.14 8.00
N VAL A 96 -4.48 -3.68 6.98
CA VAL A 96 -5.08 -4.37 5.83
C VAL A 96 -4.61 -5.82 5.83
N GLU A 97 -5.55 -6.76 5.76
CA GLU A 97 -5.25 -8.18 5.52
C GLU A 97 -5.31 -8.46 4.01
N PHE A 98 -4.30 -9.14 3.49
CA PHE A 98 -4.14 -9.42 2.07
C PHE A 98 -4.90 -10.68 1.64
N HIS A 99 -5.54 -10.63 0.47
CA HIS A 99 -6.24 -11.75 -0.15
C HIS A 99 -5.54 -12.27 -1.41
N TYR A 100 -5.18 -11.36 -2.33
CA TYR A 100 -4.67 -11.70 -3.65
C TYR A 100 -3.49 -10.80 -4.03
N TYR A 101 -2.53 -11.38 -4.72
CA TYR A 101 -1.33 -10.70 -5.20
C TYR A 101 -1.22 -10.83 -6.71
N GLU A 102 -0.99 -9.71 -7.37
CA GLU A 102 -0.73 -9.62 -8.80
C GLU A 102 0.59 -8.89 -9.00
N ALA A 103 1.57 -9.57 -9.62
CA ALA A 103 2.79 -8.92 -10.06
C ALA A 103 2.48 -8.07 -11.29
N MET A 104 2.62 -6.76 -11.18
CA MET A 104 2.48 -5.87 -12.32
C MET A 104 3.73 -6.00 -13.19
N ALA A 105 3.56 -6.35 -14.47
CA ALA A 105 4.67 -6.40 -15.40
C ALA A 105 5.41 -5.04 -15.36
N PRO A 106 6.76 -5.03 -15.33
CA PRO A 106 7.50 -3.78 -15.38
C PRO A 106 7.05 -3.02 -16.62
N GLN A 107 6.60 -1.79 -16.45
CA GLN A 107 6.24 -0.94 -17.58
C GLN A 107 7.48 -0.80 -18.45
N ARG A 108 7.53 -1.53 -19.57
CA ARG A 108 8.52 -1.29 -20.63
C ARG A 108 8.28 0.14 -21.07
N GLY A 109 9.26 1.00 -20.82
CA GLY A 109 9.10 2.44 -20.83
C GLY A 109 8.28 2.97 -22.01
N ARG A 110 7.45 3.97 -21.71
CA ARG A 110 7.09 5.02 -22.66
C ARG A 110 8.39 5.71 -23.08
N LEU A 111 9.13 5.11 -24.01
CA LEU A 111 10.18 5.81 -24.73
C LEU A 111 9.48 6.63 -25.83
N LEU A 112 9.70 7.95 -25.77
CA LEU A 112 9.44 8.94 -26.81
C LEU A 112 7.99 9.38 -27.04
N ALA A 113 7.67 10.56 -26.50
CA ALA A 113 7.34 11.71 -27.35
C ALA A 113 7.62 12.99 -26.53
N GLU A 114 8.79 13.60 -26.77
CA GLU A 114 8.91 15.04 -26.63
C GLU A 114 7.93 15.67 -27.62
N GLY A 115 7.09 16.56 -27.12
CA GLY A 115 6.06 17.24 -27.88
C GLY A 115 5.61 18.45 -27.07
N GLU A 116 6.43 19.49 -27.16
CA GLU A 116 6.14 20.91 -26.95
C GLU A 116 4.74 21.24 -26.42
N ALA A 117 4.67 21.69 -25.17
CA ALA A 117 3.47 22.32 -24.63
C ALA A 117 3.43 23.80 -25.08
N PRO A 118 2.35 24.30 -25.72
CA PRO A 118 2.15 25.74 -25.77
C PRO A 118 1.72 26.24 -24.38
N ALA A 119 2.33 27.35 -23.96
CA ALA A 119 1.96 28.08 -22.77
C ALA A 119 0.51 28.58 -22.88
N CYS A 120 -0.33 28.25 -21.90
CA CYS A 120 -1.61 28.94 -21.73
C CYS A 120 -1.37 30.30 -21.07
N ALA A 121 -1.76 31.35 -21.80
CA ALA A 121 -2.18 32.64 -21.26
C ALA A 121 -3.69 32.59 -20.97
#